data_AF-A0A7S2AIR4-F1
#
_entry.id   AF-A0A7S2AIR4-F1
#
_cell.length_a   1.000
_cell.length_b   1.000
_cell.length_c   1.000
_cell.angle_alpha   90.00
_cell.angle_beta   90.00
_cell.angle_gamma   90.00
#
_symmetry.space_group_name_H-M   'P 1'
#
loop_
_entity.id
_entity.type
_entity.pdbx_description
1 polymer ?
#
loop_
_entity_poly.entity_id
_entity_poly.type
_entity_poly.pdbx_seq_one_letter_code
_entity_poly.pdbx_strand_id
1 'polypeptide(L)'
;AGIITLACSALALCQALCATSKTLCSPEEEVLHFAVVPSAYDGQEYDFEYVGCDRCGKNLSRNHFFACVELRQGMKGYELCANCVPQLEQPGHTILEYKKGYCTGQVDLS
;
A
#
# COMPACT_ATOMS: atom_id res chain seq x y z
N ALA A 1 24.52 23.86 -66.59
CA ALA A 1 23.12 24.13 -66.99
C ALA A 1 22.28 22.96 -66.52
N GLY A 2 21.18 23.06 -65.80
CA GLY A 2 20.38 24.19 -65.35
C GLY A 2 19.27 23.62 -64.45
N ILE A 3 18.76 24.47 -63.57
CA ILE A 3 17.82 24.24 -62.47
C ILE A 3 16.40 24.02 -63.04
N ILE A 4 15.50 23.31 -62.34
CA ILE A 4 14.17 23.83 -61.93
C ILE A 4 13.47 22.85 -60.96
N THR A 5 13.13 23.43 -59.82
CA THR A 5 12.32 22.99 -58.69
C THR A 5 10.85 22.77 -59.07
N LEU A 6 10.15 21.83 -58.42
CA LEU A 6 8.73 21.99 -58.11
C LEU A 6 8.41 21.37 -56.76
N ALA A 7 8.04 22.25 -55.85
CA ALA A 7 7.60 21.99 -54.49
C ALA A 7 6.08 21.76 -54.44
N CYS A 8 5.60 21.45 -53.23
CA CYS A 8 4.21 21.50 -52.75
C CYS A 8 3.32 20.30 -53.03
N SER A 9 3.22 19.44 -52.01
CA SER A 9 1.91 19.05 -51.46
C SER A 9 2.06 18.95 -49.95
N ALA A 10 1.53 19.97 -49.28
CA ALA A 10 1.56 20.15 -47.85
C ALA A 10 0.43 19.35 -47.17
N LEU A 11 0.64 19.02 -45.90
CA LEU A 11 -0.37 18.68 -44.88
C LEU A 11 -1.33 17.53 -45.19
N ALA A 12 -1.05 16.36 -44.62
CA ALA A 12 -2.05 15.65 -43.83
C ALA A 12 -1.38 14.62 -42.90
N LEU A 13 -1.79 14.66 -41.64
CA LEU A 13 -1.71 13.58 -40.64
C LEU A 13 -0.41 13.48 -39.84
N CYS A 14 -0.25 14.48 -38.97
CA CYS A 14 0.11 14.21 -37.57
C CYS A 14 -0.75 13.06 -36.99
N GLN A 15 -0.19 12.40 -35.98
CA GLN A 15 -0.84 11.53 -34.99
C GLN A 15 -1.01 10.06 -35.37
N ALA A 16 0.08 9.28 -35.26
CA ALA A 16 -0.04 7.84 -34.98
C ALA A 16 1.11 7.29 -34.12
N LEU A 17 1.78 8.13 -33.31
CA LEU A 17 2.86 7.71 -32.41
C LEU A 17 2.45 7.62 -30.93
N CYS A 18 1.15 7.72 -30.61
CA CYS A 18 0.65 7.70 -29.22
C CYS A 18 -0.10 6.41 -28.83
N ALA A 19 0.30 5.23 -29.31
CA ALA A 19 -0.43 3.99 -29.00
C ALA A 19 0.44 2.84 -28.46
N THR A 20 1.60 3.15 -27.87
CA THR A 20 2.39 2.17 -27.11
C THR A 20 2.66 2.64 -25.69
N SER A 21 1.61 3.10 -25.01
CA SER A 21 1.55 3.09 -23.54
C SER A 21 0.90 1.78 -23.10
N LYS A 22 1.55 0.66 -23.42
CA LYS A 22 1.25 -0.61 -22.78
C LYS A 22 2.06 -0.68 -21.49
N THR A 23 1.38 -1.11 -20.45
CA THR A 23 1.96 -1.76 -19.28
C THR A 23 2.51 -0.82 -18.22
N LEU A 24 1.60 -0.32 -17.38
CA LEU A 24 1.77 -0.30 -15.92
C LEU A 24 0.34 -0.30 -15.34
N CYS A 25 -0.42 -1.36 -15.65
CA CYS A 25 -1.46 -1.78 -14.72
C CYS A 25 -0.67 -2.18 -13.47
N SER A 26 -0.69 -1.31 -12.47
CA SER A 26 -0.29 -1.67 -11.11
C SER A 26 -0.93 -3.03 -10.80
N PRO A 27 -0.21 -3.99 -10.21
CA PRO A 27 -0.88 -5.12 -9.62
C PRO A 27 -1.90 -4.52 -8.66
N GLU A 28 -3.18 -4.73 -8.94
CA GLU A 28 -4.26 -4.44 -8.03
C GLU A 28 -3.92 -5.29 -6.81
N GLU A 29 -3.27 -4.67 -5.83
CA GLU A 29 -2.84 -5.31 -4.60
C GLU A 29 -4.14 -5.79 -3.97
N GLU A 30 -4.42 -7.08 -4.13
CA GLU A 30 -5.66 -7.72 -3.73
C GLU A 30 -5.83 -7.45 -2.24
N VAL A 31 -6.60 -6.41 -1.93
CA VAL A 31 -6.74 -5.92 -0.57
C VAL A 31 -7.51 -7.03 0.13
N LEU A 32 -6.83 -7.82 0.95
CA LEU A 32 -7.50 -8.75 1.85
C LEU A 32 -8.41 -7.92 2.77
N HIS A 33 -9.72 -8.10 2.62
CA HIS A 33 -10.72 -7.36 3.42
C HIS A 33 -11.01 -8.15 4.69
N PHE A 34 -10.33 -7.80 5.77
CA PHE A 34 -10.76 -8.10 7.14
C PHE A 34 -11.47 -6.86 7.72
N ALA A 35 -12.38 -7.08 8.67
CA ALA A 35 -13.13 -6.00 9.27
C ALA A 35 -12.27 -5.23 10.27
N VAL A 36 -12.41 -3.91 10.30
CA VAL A 36 -11.84 -3.05 11.34
C VAL A 36 -12.99 -2.60 12.23
N VAL A 37 -12.93 -2.97 13.50
CA VAL A 37 -13.92 -2.64 14.53
C VAL A 37 -13.36 -1.61 15.49
N PRO A 38 -14.21 -0.78 16.14
CA PRO A 38 -13.74 0.19 17.13
C PRO A 38 -12.92 -0.47 18.24
N SER A 39 -11.88 0.21 18.70
CA SER A 39 -10.99 -0.28 19.77
C SER A 39 -10.79 0.76 20.86
N ALA A 40 -10.22 0.33 22.00
CA ALA A 40 -9.83 1.24 23.07
C ALA A 40 -8.63 2.14 22.71
N TYR A 41 -7.98 1.88 21.58
CA TYR A 41 -6.73 2.52 21.14
C TYR A 41 -6.97 3.51 19.99
N ASP A 42 -8.22 3.67 19.54
CA ASP A 42 -8.57 4.54 18.41
C ASP A 42 -8.08 5.97 18.66
N GLY A 43 -7.40 6.55 17.65
CA GLY A 43 -6.80 7.87 17.73
C GLY A 43 -5.43 7.92 18.41
N GLN A 44 -4.92 6.81 18.96
CA GLN A 44 -3.54 6.76 19.47
C GLN A 44 -2.55 6.96 18.31
N GLU A 45 -1.59 7.85 18.52
CA GLU A 45 -0.50 8.09 17.59
C GLU A 45 0.51 6.94 17.62
N TYR A 46 1.00 6.59 16.43
CA TYR A 46 2.07 5.64 16.24
C TYR A 46 3.41 6.37 16.27
N ASP A 47 4.27 5.96 17.18
CA ASP A 47 5.50 6.66 17.58
C ASP A 47 6.69 6.43 16.64
N PHE A 48 6.57 5.54 15.66
CA PHE A 48 7.65 5.21 14.73
C PHE A 48 7.40 5.76 13.30
N GLU A 49 8.44 6.32 12.69
CA GLU A 49 8.36 6.99 11.39
C GLU A 49 8.41 6.01 10.20
N TYR A 50 9.07 4.86 10.37
CA TYR A 50 9.25 3.87 9.34
C TYR A 50 9.26 2.45 9.92
N VAL A 51 8.55 1.55 9.24
CA VAL A 51 8.27 0.22 9.74
C VAL A 51 8.36 -0.79 8.60
N GLY A 52 8.96 -1.94 8.85
CA GLY A 52 8.97 -3.08 7.93
C GLY A 52 8.06 -4.19 8.44
N CYS A 53 7.51 -5.00 7.54
CA CYS A 53 6.80 -6.20 7.95
C CYS A 53 7.79 -7.18 8.60
N ASP A 54 7.61 -7.52 9.87
CA ASP A 54 8.47 -8.48 10.58
C ASP A 54 8.46 -9.87 9.94
N ARG A 55 7.37 -10.21 9.24
CA ARG A 55 7.22 -11.53 8.62
C ARG A 55 7.83 -11.63 7.23
N CYS A 56 7.65 -10.62 6.38
CA CYS A 56 8.06 -10.69 4.97
C CYS A 56 9.10 -9.64 4.57
N GLY A 57 9.52 -8.77 5.48
CA GLY A 57 10.52 -7.73 5.24
C GLY A 57 10.06 -6.59 4.33
N LYS A 58 8.79 -6.59 3.88
CA LYS A 58 8.25 -5.53 3.02
C LYS A 58 8.17 -4.22 3.78
N ASN A 59 8.67 -3.15 3.19
CA ASN A 59 8.51 -1.80 3.72
C ASN A 59 7.02 -1.46 3.83
N LEU A 60 6.60 -1.05 5.03
CA LEU A 60 5.22 -0.67 5.28
C LEU A 60 5.02 0.80 4.91
N SER A 61 3.84 1.09 4.38
CA SER A 61 3.43 2.48 4.15
C SER A 61 2.98 3.12 5.47
N ARG A 62 2.56 4.39 5.43
CA ARG A 62 1.86 5.03 6.56
C ARG A 62 0.54 4.34 6.95
N ASN A 63 0.10 3.37 6.16
CA ASN A 63 -1.01 2.47 6.46
C ASN A 63 -0.45 1.06 6.68
N HIS A 64 -0.58 0.53 7.89
CA HIS A 64 -0.04 -0.78 8.28
C HIS A 64 -0.77 -1.36 9.51
N PHE A 65 -0.36 -2.56 9.92
CA PHE A 65 -0.94 -3.26 11.05
C PHE A 65 0.10 -3.53 12.13
N PHE A 66 -0.32 -3.46 13.39
CA PHE A 66 0.51 -3.73 14.56
C PHE A 66 -0.14 -4.81 15.41
N ALA A 67 0.54 -5.94 15.61
CA ALA A 67 0.07 -7.07 16.42
C ALA A 67 0.79 -7.11 17.77
N CYS A 68 0.05 -7.20 18.87
CA CYS A 68 0.63 -7.29 20.21
C CYS A 68 -0.21 -8.19 21.15
N VAL A 69 0.45 -8.98 21.99
CA VAL A 69 -0.18 -9.92 22.95
C VAL A 69 -0.80 -9.18 24.14
N GLU A 70 -0.13 -8.18 24.68
CA GLU A 70 -0.69 -7.30 25.72
C GLU A 70 -0.30 -5.86 25.37
N LEU A 71 -1.29 -5.03 25.07
CA LEU A 71 -1.12 -3.60 24.85
C LEU A 71 -0.94 -2.86 26.19
N ARG A 72 0.04 -3.32 27.01
CA ARG A 72 0.50 -2.68 28.24
C ARG A 72 2.02 -2.52 28.24
N GLN A 73 2.46 -1.46 28.92
CA GLN A 73 3.80 -0.87 28.87
C GLN A 73 4.94 -1.91 28.87
N GLY A 74 5.74 -1.92 27.81
CA GLY A 74 7.06 -2.57 27.78
C GLY A 74 7.21 -3.81 26.90
N MET A 75 6.18 -4.25 26.15
CA MET A 75 6.31 -5.39 25.24
C MET A 75 6.55 -5.00 23.77
N LYS A 76 7.33 -5.83 23.07
CA LYS A 76 7.57 -5.76 21.62
C LYS A 76 6.38 -6.38 20.88
N GLY A 77 5.63 -5.56 20.14
CA GLY A 77 4.70 -6.05 19.12
C GLY A 77 5.42 -6.37 17.81
N TYR A 78 4.66 -6.76 16.81
CA TYR A 78 5.13 -7.03 15.45
C TYR A 78 4.36 -6.18 14.45
N GLU A 79 5.06 -5.70 13.45
CA GLU A 79 4.49 -4.91 12.39
C GLU A 79 4.25 -5.79 11.17
N LEU A 80 3.04 -5.73 10.66
CA LEU A 80 2.56 -6.66 9.65
C LEU A 80 1.96 -5.91 8.47
N CYS A 81 2.20 -6.43 7.27
CA CYS A 81 1.45 -6.02 6.09
C CYS A 81 0.10 -6.76 6.04
N ALA A 82 -0.85 -6.25 5.25
CA ALA A 82 -2.18 -6.83 5.07
C ALA A 82 -2.13 -8.33 4.73
N ASN A 83 -1.13 -8.77 3.95
CA ASN A 83 -1.00 -10.17 3.53
C ASN A 83 -0.52 -11.10 4.64
N CYS A 84 0.21 -10.56 5.62
CA CYS A 84 0.77 -11.34 6.73
C CYS A 84 -0.16 -11.36 7.95
N VAL A 85 -1.12 -10.43 8.04
CA VAL A 85 -2.11 -10.34 9.13
C VAL A 85 -2.94 -11.62 9.26
N PRO A 86 -3.61 -12.15 8.21
CA PRO A 86 -4.40 -13.39 8.33
C PRO A 86 -3.57 -14.63 8.65
N GLN A 87 -2.26 -14.57 8.42
CA GLN A 87 -1.36 -15.69 8.65
C GLN A 87 -0.86 -15.74 10.09
N LEU A 88 -1.21 -14.79 10.95
CA LEU A 88 -0.75 -14.76 12.33
C LEU A 88 -1.25 -16.00 13.07
N GLU A 89 -0.34 -16.93 13.37
CA GLU A 89 -0.66 -18.24 13.95
C GLU A 89 -0.91 -18.17 15.46
N GLN A 90 -0.69 -17.01 16.07
CA GLN A 90 -0.67 -16.85 17.52
C GLN A 90 -2.03 -16.33 18.02
N PRO A 91 -2.82 -17.16 18.74
CA PRO A 91 -4.03 -16.68 19.40
C PRO A 91 -3.68 -15.70 20.52
N GLY A 92 -4.53 -14.70 20.75
CA GLY A 92 -4.37 -13.73 21.84
C GLY A 92 -3.63 -12.45 21.48
N HIS A 93 -3.30 -12.23 20.20
CA HIS A 93 -2.82 -10.93 19.74
C HIS A 93 -3.97 -10.00 19.41
N THR A 94 -3.91 -8.77 19.92
CA THR A 94 -4.70 -7.66 19.39
C THR A 94 -3.96 -7.08 18.19
N ILE A 95 -4.63 -7.03 17.05
CA ILE A 95 -4.10 -6.43 15.83
C ILE A 95 -4.80 -5.09 15.64
N LEU A 96 -4.02 -4.01 15.56
CA LEU A 96 -4.52 -2.66 15.33
C LEU A 96 -4.19 -2.21 13.90
N GLU A 97 -5.13 -1.54 13.25
CA GLU A 97 -4.88 -0.84 11.99
C GLU A 97 -4.41 0.58 12.30
N TYR A 98 -3.30 0.99 11.68
CA TYR A 98 -2.81 2.35 11.70
C TYR A 98 -2.91 2.96 10.31
N LYS A 99 -3.51 4.15 10.20
CA LYS A 99 -3.58 4.94 8.97
C LYS A 99 -3.06 6.35 9.24
N LYS A 100 -2.11 6.78 8.42
CA LYS A 100 -1.49 8.12 8.52
C LYS A 100 -0.94 8.42 9.92
N GLY A 101 -0.41 7.41 10.60
CA GLY A 101 0.18 7.55 11.93
C GLY A 101 -0.81 7.45 13.11
N TYR A 102 -2.09 7.15 12.87
CA TYR A 102 -3.08 7.02 13.95
C TYR A 102 -3.81 5.67 13.89
N CYS A 103 -4.12 5.11 15.06
CA CYS A 103 -4.93 3.90 15.17
C CYS A 103 -6.36 4.18 14.72
N THR A 104 -6.87 3.36 13.79
CA THR A 104 -8.23 3.46 13.24
C THR A 104 -9.17 2.37 13.74
N GLY A 105 -8.65 1.36 14.44
CA GLY A 105 -9.45 0.29 15.01
C GLY A 105 -8.66 -0.98 15.22
N GLN A 106 -9.34 -1.98 15.78
CA GLN A 106 -8.85 -3.34 15.91
C GLN A 106 -9.29 -4.15 14.69
N VAL A 107 -8.39 -4.95 14.16
CA VAL A 107 -8.71 -5.92 13.12
C VAL A 107 -9.41 -7.11 13.73
N ASP A 108 -10.59 -7.42 13.20
CA ASP A 108 -11.34 -8.63 13.47
C ASP A 108 -10.99 -9.69 12.41
N LEU A 109 -10.41 -10.79 12.88
CA LEU A 109 -10.04 -11.95 12.05
C LEU A 109 -11.06 -13.10 12.17
N SER A 110 -12.20 -12.86 12.82
CA SER A 110 -13.27 -13.86 12.99
C SER A 110 -14.11 -14.09 11.75
#